data_AF-A0A524FQ26-F1
#
_entry.id   AF-A0A524FQ26-F1
#
_cell.length_a   1.000
_cell.length_b   1.000
_cell.length_c   1.000
_cell.angle_alpha   90.00
_cell.angle_beta   90.00
_cell.angle_gamma   90.00
#
_symmetry.space_group_name_H-M   'P 1'
#
loop_
_entity.id
_entity.type
_entity.pdbx_description
1 polymer ?
#
loop_
_entity_poly.entity_id
_entity_poly.type
_entity_poly.pdbx_seq_one_letter_code
_entity_poly.pdbx_strand_id
1 'polypeptide(L)'
;MKISKEIKSNKPMLYGAIAQLGYATIEFLDSLYIPFIALGLIPNWYTTIPVVNPEIATLLANEPVWFIPIFWFFTAFRIASGYWILQNKAKGFWMAMFISVITLVAAFFLLPFAVVDIIGTGIVVFLLIMGYFKDQPLLKEEIT
;
A
#
# COMPACT_ATOMS: atom_id res chain seq x y z
N MET A 1 19.08 -5.27 -3.83
CA MET A 1 18.74 -4.16 -2.90
C MET A 1 19.45 -4.39 -1.57
N LYS A 2 20.18 -3.40 -1.03
CA LYS A 2 20.89 -3.54 0.25
C LYS A 2 20.05 -2.94 1.38
N ILE A 3 19.58 -3.78 2.31
CA ILE A 3 18.86 -3.34 3.51
C ILE A 3 19.89 -2.79 4.51
N SER A 4 19.59 -1.64 5.13
CA SER A 4 20.46 -0.98 6.11
C SER A 4 20.67 -1.85 7.36
N LYS A 5 21.77 -1.62 8.09
CA LYS A 5 22.07 -2.41 9.30
C LYS A 5 21.10 -2.07 10.44
N GLU A 6 20.73 -0.80 10.55
CA GLU A 6 19.79 -0.26 11.53
C GLU A 6 18.43 -0.96 11.39
N ILE A 7 17.92 -1.06 10.16
CA ILE A 7 16.65 -1.73 9.87
C ILE A 7 16.74 -3.23 10.14
N LYS A 8 17.86 -3.89 9.80
CA LYS A 8 18.04 -5.31 10.14
C LYS A 8 18.01 -5.58 11.65
N SER A 9 18.48 -4.62 12.45
CA SER A 9 18.42 -4.71 13.92
C SER A 9 17.03 -4.40 14.48
N ASN A 10 16.25 -3.54 13.80
CA ASN A 10 14.87 -3.21 14.14
C ASN A 10 13.88 -4.17 13.46
N LYS A 11 13.67 -5.34 14.08
CA LYS A 11 12.78 -6.38 13.54
C LYS A 11 11.36 -5.87 13.23
N PRO A 12 10.69 -5.09 14.11
CA PRO A 12 9.38 -4.53 13.78
C PRO A 12 9.38 -3.72 12.49
N MET A 13 10.34 -2.81 12.31
CA MET A 13 10.41 -1.95 11.14
C MET A 13 10.78 -2.71 9.87
N LEU A 14 11.65 -3.72 9.98
CA LEU A 14 11.96 -4.64 8.89
C LEU A 14 10.72 -5.40 8.43
N TYR A 15 9.98 -6.02 9.35
CA TYR A 15 8.78 -6.76 9.01
C TYR A 15 7.66 -5.86 8.50
N GLY A 16 7.51 -4.66 9.06
CA GLY A 16 6.59 -3.65 8.55
C GLY A 16 6.91 -3.23 7.11
N ALA A 17 8.19 -3.03 6.79
CA ALA A 17 8.62 -2.70 5.43
C ALA A 17 8.41 -3.86 4.44
N ILE A 18 8.70 -5.09 4.85
CA ILE A 18 8.46 -6.29 4.02
C ILE A 18 6.96 -6.47 3.79
N ALA A 19 6.13 -6.33 4.83
CA ALA A 19 4.68 -6.41 4.72
C ALA A 19 4.14 -5.31 3.79
N GLN A 20 4.65 -4.08 3.91
CA GLN A 20 4.31 -2.97 3.01
C GLN A 20 4.64 -3.30 1.55
N LEU A 21 5.81 -3.89 1.27
CA LEU A 21 6.20 -4.30 -0.09
C LEU A 21 5.39 -5.50 -0.61
N GLY A 22 5.07 -6.45 0.26
CA GLY A 22 4.20 -7.57 -0.07
C GLY A 22 2.80 -7.08 -0.46
N TYR A 23 2.25 -6.17 0.32
CA TYR A 23 0.95 -5.56 0.03
C TYR A 23 1.00 -4.70 -1.25
N ALA A 24 2.09 -3.95 -1.46
CA ALA A 24 2.31 -3.22 -2.71
C ALA A 24 2.38 -4.13 -3.96
N THR A 25 2.81 -5.40 -3.79
CA THR A 25 2.83 -6.37 -4.89
C THR A 25 1.41 -6.76 -5.30
N ILE A 26 0.50 -6.90 -4.31
CA ILE A 26 -0.92 -7.17 -4.58
C ILE A 26 -1.54 -5.96 -5.30
N GLU A 27 -1.35 -4.74 -4.78
CA GLU A 27 -1.83 -3.52 -5.43
C GLU A 27 -1.25 -3.35 -6.84
N PHE A 28 0.01 -3.71 -7.06
CA PHE A 28 0.62 -3.68 -8.39
C PHE A 28 -0.10 -4.63 -9.36
N LEU A 29 -0.40 -5.85 -8.93
CA LEU A 29 -1.14 -6.81 -9.74
C LEU A 29 -2.55 -6.29 -10.06
N ASP A 30 -3.26 -5.73 -9.09
CA ASP A 30 -4.57 -5.11 -9.30
C ASP A 30 -4.47 -3.94 -10.29
N SER A 31 -3.39 -3.16 -10.19
CA SER A 31 -3.14 -2.02 -11.08
C SER A 31 -2.81 -2.43 -12.52
N LEU A 32 -2.33 -3.66 -12.74
CA LEU A 32 -2.19 -4.25 -14.07
C LEU A 32 -3.49 -4.89 -14.55
N TYR A 33 -4.31 -5.39 -13.62
CA TYR A 33 -5.60 -6.00 -13.91
C TYR A 33 -6.56 -5.02 -14.60
N ILE A 34 -6.62 -3.77 -14.13
CA ILE A 34 -7.50 -2.74 -14.67
C ILE A 34 -7.22 -2.44 -16.17
N PRO A 35 -5.99 -2.17 -16.62
CA PRO A 35 -5.67 -2.04 -18.04
C PRO A 35 -6.06 -3.27 -18.87
N PHE A 36 -5.84 -4.48 -18.37
CA PHE A 36 -6.21 -5.69 -19.08
C PHE A 36 -7.73 -5.86 -19.20
N ILE A 37 -8.51 -5.48 -18.18
CA ILE A 37 -9.97 -5.39 -18.27
C ILE A 37 -10.36 -4.36 -19.33
N ALA A 38 -9.77 -3.17 -19.29
CA ALA A 38 -10.08 -2.08 -20.22
C ALA A 38 -9.82 -2.45 -21.69
N LEU A 39 -8.81 -3.29 -21.94
CA LEU A 39 -8.49 -3.83 -23.26
C LEU A 39 -9.33 -5.06 -23.65
N GLY A 40 -10.22 -5.53 -22.77
CA GLY A 40 -11.03 -6.73 -22.99
C GLY A 40 -10.23 -8.04 -22.99
N LEU A 41 -9.01 -8.03 -22.45
CA LEU A 41 -8.11 -9.19 -22.43
C LEU A 41 -8.45 -10.16 -21.30
N ILE A 42 -9.12 -9.69 -20.24
CA ILE A 42 -9.55 -10.49 -19.10
C ILE A 42 -10.97 -10.10 -18.64
N PRO A 43 -11.72 -10.99 -17.97
CA PRO A 43 -13.05 -10.69 -17.46
C PRO A 43 -13.04 -9.61 -16.37
N ASN A 44 -14.08 -8.77 -16.34
CA ASN A 44 -14.27 -7.78 -15.26
C ASN A 44 -14.89 -8.42 -14.02
N TRP A 45 -14.07 -9.05 -13.17
CA TRP A 45 -14.53 -9.68 -11.93
C TRP A 45 -15.10 -8.71 -10.92
N TYR A 46 -14.81 -7.42 -11.03
CA TYR A 46 -15.38 -6.43 -10.13
C TYR A 46 -16.90 -6.28 -10.27
N THR A 47 -17.48 -6.69 -11.41
CA THR A 47 -18.94 -6.79 -11.58
C THR A 47 -19.59 -7.87 -10.71
N THR A 48 -18.79 -8.81 -10.20
CA THR A 48 -19.24 -9.90 -9.33
C THR A 48 -19.05 -9.60 -7.83
N ILE A 49 -18.39 -8.48 -7.51
CA ILE A 49 -18.07 -8.07 -6.15
C ILE A 49 -19.14 -7.07 -5.68
N PRO A 50 -19.75 -7.27 -4.49
CA PRO A 50 -20.76 -6.34 -3.97
C PRO A 50 -20.11 -5.03 -3.50
N VAL A 51 -20.03 -4.03 -4.37
CA VAL A 51 -19.51 -2.69 -4.05
C VAL A 51 -20.55 -1.91 -3.24
N VAL A 52 -20.10 -1.21 -2.19
CA VAL A 52 -20.98 -0.44 -1.29
C VAL A 52 -21.61 0.77 -1.99
N ASN A 53 -20.90 1.38 -2.94
CA ASN A 53 -21.39 2.51 -3.74
C ASN A 53 -21.77 2.08 -5.18
N PRO A 54 -23.06 2.15 -5.57
CA PRO A 54 -23.53 1.78 -6.91
C PRO A 54 -22.93 2.62 -8.05
N GLU A 55 -22.59 3.89 -7.80
CA GLU A 55 -22.00 4.77 -8.81
C GLU A 55 -20.57 4.34 -9.13
N ILE A 56 -19.79 3.98 -8.09
CA ILE A 56 -18.43 3.46 -8.23
C ILE A 56 -18.47 2.10 -8.94
N ALA A 57 -19.42 1.24 -8.59
CA ALA A 57 -19.63 -0.04 -9.27
C ALA A 57 -19.90 0.15 -10.77
N THR A 58 -20.75 1.12 -11.11
CA THR A 58 -21.10 1.44 -12.50
C THR A 58 -19.92 2.00 -13.27
N LEU A 59 -19.15 2.91 -12.66
CA LEU A 59 -17.95 3.48 -13.27
C LEU A 59 -16.90 2.39 -13.51
N LEU A 60 -16.74 1.46 -12.57
CA LEU A 60 -15.75 0.40 -12.66
C LEU A 60 -16.16 -0.73 -13.61
N ALA A 61 -17.47 -0.90 -13.84
CA ALA A 61 -18.01 -1.80 -14.84
C ALA A 61 -17.86 -1.25 -16.27
N ASN A 62 -18.18 0.04 -16.47
CA ASN A 62 -18.30 0.62 -17.80
C ASN A 62 -17.05 1.39 -18.25
N GLU A 63 -16.34 2.01 -17.32
CA GLU A 63 -15.23 2.93 -17.59
C GLU A 63 -14.01 2.64 -16.66
N PRO A 64 -13.49 1.39 -16.63
CA PRO A 64 -12.45 0.96 -15.70
C PRO A 64 -11.14 1.75 -15.83
N VAL A 65 -10.87 2.35 -16.99
CA VAL A 65 -9.66 3.14 -17.26
C VAL A 65 -9.45 4.30 -16.28
N TRP A 66 -10.53 4.89 -15.74
CA TRP A 66 -10.43 5.99 -14.78
C TRP A 66 -9.85 5.58 -13.44
N PHE A 67 -9.82 4.27 -13.14
CA PHE A 67 -9.23 3.76 -11.91
C PHE A 67 -7.72 3.53 -12.03
N ILE A 68 -7.15 3.45 -13.24
CA ILE A 68 -5.70 3.23 -13.44
C ILE A 68 -4.85 4.22 -12.62
N PRO A 69 -5.08 5.54 -12.67
CA PRO A 69 -4.28 6.50 -11.91
C PRO A 69 -4.41 6.29 -10.39
N ILE A 70 -5.58 5.85 -9.91
CA ILE A 70 -5.84 5.61 -8.49
C ILE A 70 -5.02 4.41 -8.02
N PHE A 71 -5.10 3.28 -8.72
CA PHE A 71 -4.34 2.08 -8.36
C PHE A 71 -2.82 2.30 -8.48
N TRP A 72 -2.37 3.02 -9.50
CA TRP A 72 -0.95 3.39 -9.64
C TRP A 72 -0.48 4.32 -8.53
N PHE A 73 -1.31 5.27 -8.10
CA PHE A 73 -1.00 6.14 -6.97
C PHE A 73 -0.72 5.32 -5.71
N PHE A 74 -1.62 4.42 -5.31
CA PHE A 74 -1.41 3.56 -4.14
C PHE A 74 -0.17 2.68 -4.28
N THR A 75 -0.08 1.97 -5.40
CA THR A 75 1.03 1.07 -5.70
C THR A 75 2.38 1.78 -5.61
N ALA A 76 2.53 2.93 -6.27
CA ALA A 76 3.78 3.68 -6.31
C ALA A 76 4.19 4.16 -4.92
N PHE A 77 3.25 4.71 -4.15
CA PHE A 77 3.50 5.17 -2.79
C PHE A 77 3.88 4.02 -1.86
N ARG A 78 3.25 2.84 -2.00
CA ARG A 78 3.59 1.67 -1.17
C ARG A 78 4.94 1.08 -1.51
N ILE A 79 5.26 0.90 -2.80
CA ILE A 79 6.59 0.44 -3.23
C ILE A 79 7.67 1.40 -2.74
N ALA A 80 7.50 2.69 -3.02
CA ALA A 80 8.50 3.70 -2.67
C ALA A 80 8.68 3.82 -1.15
N SER A 81 7.60 3.71 -0.37
CA SER A 81 7.66 3.81 1.09
C SER A 81 8.35 2.61 1.71
N GLY A 82 7.96 1.39 1.32
CA GLY A 82 8.62 0.16 1.76
C GLY A 82 10.11 0.17 1.40
N TYR A 83 10.46 0.57 0.18
CA TYR A 83 11.85 0.69 -0.27
C TYR A 83 12.66 1.68 0.58
N TRP A 84 12.15 2.88 0.81
CA TRP A 84 12.85 3.89 1.61
C TRP A 84 12.95 3.53 3.09
N ILE A 85 11.98 2.79 3.64
CA ILE A 85 12.09 2.26 5.00
C ILE A 85 13.26 1.28 5.09
N LEU A 86 13.42 0.35 4.14
CA LEU A 86 14.55 -0.59 4.12
C LEU A 86 15.92 0.09 4.01
N GLN A 87 15.95 1.35 3.58
CA GLN A 87 17.14 2.21 3.51
C GLN A 87 17.30 3.14 4.72
N ASN A 88 16.51 2.95 5.77
CA ASN A 88 16.48 3.81 6.97
C ASN A 88 16.21 5.29 6.65
N LYS A 89 15.36 5.59 5.66
CA LYS A 89 15.00 6.96 5.29
C LYS A 89 13.67 7.33 5.93
N ALA A 90 13.65 8.40 6.74
CA ALA A 90 12.46 8.86 7.46
C ALA A 90 11.27 9.17 6.53
N LYS A 91 11.54 9.68 5.31
CA LYS A 91 10.51 9.89 4.28
C LYS A 91 9.73 8.63 3.92
N GLY A 92 10.36 7.45 3.98
CA GLY A 92 9.68 6.18 3.74
C GLY A 92 8.59 5.90 4.78
N PHE A 93 8.90 6.12 6.06
CA PHE A 93 7.95 5.97 7.15
C PHE A 93 6.76 6.92 7.01
N TRP A 94 7.02 8.22 6.84
CA TRP A 94 5.95 9.21 6.72
C TRP A 94 5.08 9.00 5.48
N MET A 95 5.68 8.56 4.38
CA MET A 95 4.93 8.21 3.17
C MET A 95 4.08 6.95 3.38
N ALA A 96 4.56 5.96 4.14
CA ALA A 96 3.76 4.80 4.53
C ALA A 96 2.57 5.21 5.42
N MET A 97 2.77 6.12 6.38
CA MET A 97 1.68 6.64 7.22
C MET A 97 0.64 7.40 6.38
N PHE A 98 1.10 8.29 5.51
CA PHE A 98 0.24 9.06 4.61
C PHE A 98 -0.61 8.15 3.72
N ILE A 99 -0.01 7.20 3.02
CA ILE A 99 -0.75 6.33 2.12
C ILE A 99 -1.70 5.38 2.88
N SER A 100 -1.34 4.99 4.11
CA SER A 100 -2.20 4.18 4.97
C SER A 100 -3.47 4.93 5.38
N VAL A 101 -3.36 6.22 5.74
CA VAL A 101 -4.52 7.06 6.06
C VAL A 101 -5.42 7.20 4.83
N ILE A 102 -4.85 7.48 3.66
CA ILE A 102 -5.63 7.57 2.42
C ILE A 102 -6.30 6.23 2.11
N THR A 103 -5.61 5.10 2.31
CA THR A 103 -6.18 3.76 2.10
C THR A 103 -7.38 3.55 3.00
N LEU A 104 -7.32 3.91 4.28
CA LEU A 104 -8.44 3.75 5.20
C LEU A 104 -9.67 4.60 4.79
N VAL A 105 -9.43 5.83 4.31
CA VAL A 105 -10.50 6.68 3.77
C VAL A 105 -11.09 6.06 2.50
N ALA A 106 -10.23 5.62 1.58
CA ALA A 106 -10.65 5.04 0.30
C ALA A 106 -11.38 3.69 0.46
N ALA A 107 -10.92 2.85 1.39
CA ALA A 107 -11.51 1.55 1.71
C ALA A 107 -12.97 1.67 2.12
N PHE A 108 -13.35 2.75 2.82
CA PHE A 108 -14.75 3.02 3.17
C PHE A 108 -15.66 3.19 1.94
N PHE A 109 -15.13 3.70 0.83
CA PHE A 109 -15.90 4.00 -0.38
C PHE A 109 -15.82 2.92 -1.47
N LEU A 110 -14.70 2.21 -1.56
CA LEU A 110 -14.38 1.46 -2.78
C LEU A 110 -14.79 -0.02 -2.79
N LEU A 111 -14.76 -0.77 -1.69
CA LEU A 111 -14.86 -2.25 -1.77
C LEU A 111 -15.41 -2.95 -0.51
N PRO A 112 -16.05 -4.13 -0.63
CA PRO A 112 -16.35 -5.03 0.50
C PRO A 112 -15.10 -5.78 1.01
N PHE A 113 -14.02 -5.83 0.21
CA PHE A 113 -12.69 -6.33 0.62
C PHE A 113 -11.92 -5.34 1.50
N ALA A 114 -12.51 -4.17 1.80
CA ALA A 114 -11.98 -3.17 2.70
C ALA A 114 -11.54 -3.75 4.04
N VAL A 115 -12.15 -4.84 4.53
CA VAL A 115 -11.71 -5.50 5.77
C VAL A 115 -10.28 -6.02 5.66
N VAL A 116 -9.91 -6.66 4.55
CA VAL A 116 -8.55 -7.18 4.33
C VAL A 116 -7.57 -6.01 4.20
N ASP A 117 -7.96 -4.95 3.50
CA ASP A 117 -7.13 -3.76 3.31
C ASP A 117 -6.92 -2.99 4.62
N ILE A 118 -7.97 -2.86 5.43
CA ILE A 118 -7.94 -2.23 6.75
C ILE A 118 -7.06 -3.05 7.69
N ILE A 119 -7.22 -4.37 7.74
CA ILE A 119 -6.41 -5.24 8.61
C ILE A 119 -4.94 -5.23 8.15
N GLY A 120 -4.70 -5.42 6.85
CA GLY A 120 -3.34 -5.43 6.27
C GLY A 120 -2.62 -4.10 6.51
N THR A 121 -3.30 -2.98 6.23
CA THR A 121 -2.79 -1.63 6.50
C THR A 121 -2.58 -1.41 8.00
N GLY A 122 -3.49 -1.88 8.85
CA GLY A 122 -3.36 -1.81 10.30
C GLY A 122 -2.12 -2.56 10.82
N ILE A 123 -1.86 -3.76 10.32
CA ILE A 123 -0.66 -4.55 10.67
C ILE A 123 0.61 -3.80 10.26
N VAL A 124 0.67 -3.26 9.04
CA VAL A 124 1.82 -2.47 8.58
C VAL A 124 2.04 -1.26 9.48
N VAL A 125 0.99 -0.46 9.71
CA VAL A 125 1.06 0.74 10.54
C VAL A 125 1.53 0.40 11.96
N PHE A 126 0.96 -0.65 12.56
CA PHE A 126 1.36 -1.11 13.89
C PHE A 126 2.84 -1.48 13.96
N LEU A 127 3.34 -2.28 13.01
CA LEU A 127 4.75 -2.69 12.96
C LEU A 127 5.69 -1.49 12.77
N LEU A 128 5.31 -0.55 11.89
CA LEU A 128 6.10 0.64 11.62
C LEU A 128 6.14 1.59 12.81
N ILE A 129 5.01 1.85 13.47
CA ILE A 129 4.92 2.69 14.68
C ILE A 129 5.72 2.05 15.81
N MET A 130 5.54 0.74 16.05
CA MET A 130 6.29 0.00 17.06
C MET A 130 7.81 0.09 16.80
N GLY A 131 8.24 -0.10 15.56
CA GLY A 131 9.65 0.03 15.18
C GLY A 131 10.18 1.46 15.34
N TYR A 132 9.38 2.46 14.99
CA TYR A 132 9.78 3.86 15.05
C TYR A 132 10.00 4.35 16.49
N PHE A 133 9.04 4.10 17.38
CA PHE A 133 9.08 4.63 18.74
C PHE A 133 9.92 3.79 19.71
N LYS A 134 10.03 2.47 19.50
CA LYS A 134 10.76 1.59 20.42
C LYS A 134 12.27 1.66 20.24
N ASP A 135 12.74 1.62 18.98
CA ASP A 135 14.17 1.45 18.69
C ASP A 135 14.81 2.70 18.05
N GLN A 136 14.01 3.74 17.74
CA GLN A 136 14.41 5.04 17.17
C GLN A 136 15.49 5.00 16.06
N PRO A 137 15.46 4.06 15.09
CA PRO A 137 16.55 3.91 14.13
C PRO A 137 16.62 5.06 13.11
N LEU A 138 15.50 5.76 12.87
CA LEU A 138 15.36 6.82 11.87
C LEU A 138 15.93 8.17 12.32
N LEU A 139 16.32 8.32 13.60
CA LEU A 139 16.87 9.55 14.17
C LEU A 139 18.38 9.49 14.38
N LYS A 140 18.98 8.31 14.25
CA LYS A 140 20.43 8.14 14.27
C LYS A 140 20.98 8.48 12.90
N GLU A 141 21.07 9.78 12.60
CA GLU A 141 22.00 10.23 11.56
C GLU A 141 23.41 9.87 12.04
N GLU A 142 24.17 9.15 11.22
CA GLU A 142 25.62 9.12 11.39
C GLU A 142 26.11 10.55 11.20
N ILE A 143 26.31 11.25 12.30
CA ILE A 143 27.16 12.44 12.35
C ILE A 143 28.53 11.92 11.90
N THR A 144 28.84 12.13 10.62
CA THR A 144 30.15 11.92 10.02
C THR A 144 30.73 13.27 9.68
#